data_AF-A0A0K6GRG8-F1
#
_entry.id   AF-A0A0K6GRG8-F1
#
_cell.length_a   1.000
_cell.length_b   1.000
_cell.length_c   1.000
_cell.angle_alpha   90.00
_cell.angle_beta   90.00
_cell.angle_gamma   90.00
#
_symmetry.space_group_name_H-M   'P 1'
#
loop_
_entity.id
_entity.type
_entity.pdbx_description
1 polymer ?
#
loop_
_entity_poly.entity_id
_entity_poly.type
_entity_poly.pdbx_seq_one_letter_code
_entity_poly.pdbx_strand_id
1 'polypeptide(L)'
;MNSQKILISFMFLLLVILAGCNNATTRSVSEVDKNSLPIGTVVKLKELDEKIMIYGNNVTRSTDNKKYRYLGCFYPDGFTSNDYNVFFNANDIEEVYYLGYKE
;
A
#
# COMPACT_ATOMS: atom_id res chain seq x y z
N MET A 1 -40.91 -7.02 35.27
CA MET A 1 -40.03 -7.43 34.15
C MET A 1 -38.72 -7.92 34.76
N ASN A 2 -38.41 -9.21 34.62
CA ASN A 2 -37.40 -9.88 35.45
C ASN A 2 -35.98 -9.38 35.14
N SER A 3 -35.21 -8.98 36.16
CA SER A 3 -33.86 -8.40 36.05
C SER A 3 -32.90 -9.24 35.18
N GLN A 4 -33.06 -10.56 35.24
CA GLN A 4 -32.32 -11.53 34.41
C GLN A 4 -32.58 -11.37 32.90
N LYS A 5 -33.81 -10.99 32.51
CA LYS A 5 -34.17 -10.79 31.09
C LYS A 5 -33.58 -9.50 30.53
N ILE A 6 -33.39 -8.48 31.36
CA ILE A 6 -32.77 -7.20 30.97
C ILE A 6 -31.27 -7.41 30.74
N LEU A 7 -30.61 -8.17 31.62
CA LEU A 7 -29.18 -8.45 31.52
C LEU A 7 -28.84 -9.31 30.28
N ILE A 8 -29.65 -10.34 30.00
CA ILE A 8 -29.48 -11.18 28.80
C ILE A 8 -29.74 -10.37 27.50
N SER A 9 -30.71 -9.46 27.52
CA SER A 9 -31.01 -8.59 26.38
C SER A 9 -29.86 -7.61 26.10
N PHE A 10 -29.28 -7.01 27.15
CA PHE A 10 -28.11 -6.13 27.02
C PHE A 10 -26.86 -6.89 26.54
N MET A 11 -26.68 -8.14 26.98
CA MET A 11 -25.55 -8.97 26.54
C MET A 11 -25.66 -9.36 25.06
N PHE A 12 -26.88 -9.62 24.58
CA PHE A 12 -27.14 -9.87 23.16
C PHE A 12 -26.88 -8.64 22.29
N LEU A 13 -27.23 -7.45 22.79
CA LEU A 13 -26.98 -6.19 22.08
C LEU A 13 -25.48 -5.89 21.95
N LEU A 14 -24.69 -6.19 22.98
CA LEU A 14 -23.22 -6.04 22.94
C LEU A 14 -22.57 -6.99 21.92
N LEU A 15 -23.11 -8.19 21.76
CA LEU A 15 -22.62 -9.21 20.82
C LEU A 15 -22.87 -8.82 19.35
N VAL A 16 -24.00 -8.14 19.07
CA VAL A 16 -24.33 -7.65 17.73
C VAL A 16 -23.42 -6.48 17.31
N ILE A 17 -23.00 -5.63 18.26
CA ILE A 17 -22.08 -4.52 17.99
C ILE A 17 -20.66 -5.04 17.70
N LEU A 18 -20.24 -6.13 18.35
CA LEU A 18 -18.95 -6.80 18.09
C LEU A 18 -18.95 -7.63 16.78
N ALA A 19 -20.12 -8.10 16.32
CA ALA A 19 -20.25 -8.81 15.04
C ALA A 19 -20.34 -7.87 13.82
N GLY A 20 -20.34 -6.56 14.02
CA GLY A 20 -20.21 -5.55 12.98
C GLY A 20 -18.80 -5.46 12.41
N CYS A 21 -18.25 -6.57 11.93
CA CYS A 21 -17.07 -6.53 11.08
C CYS A 21 -17.46 -5.93 9.73
N ASN A 22 -17.07 -4.68 9.52
CA ASN A 22 -17.05 -4.07 8.21
C ASN A 22 -16.11 -4.90 7.35
N ASN A 23 -16.67 -5.75 6.50
CA ASN A 23 -15.96 -6.22 5.31
C ASN A 23 -15.90 -5.03 4.34
N ALA A 24 -15.11 -4.01 4.68
CA ALA A 24 -14.43 -3.25 3.66
C ALA A 24 -13.76 -4.32 2.81
N THR A 25 -14.26 -4.48 1.59
CA THR A 25 -13.76 -5.45 0.64
C THR A 25 -12.34 -5.02 0.31
N THR A 26 -11.37 -5.44 1.12
CA THR A 26 -10.00 -5.61 0.68
C THR A 26 -10.12 -6.67 -0.37
N ARG A 27 -10.29 -6.25 -1.63
CA ARG A 27 -10.13 -7.11 -2.80
C ARG A 27 -8.88 -7.92 -2.50
N SER A 28 -9.01 -9.24 -2.43
CA SER A 28 -7.88 -10.13 -2.24
C SER A 28 -6.98 -10.00 -3.47
N VAL A 29 -6.16 -8.95 -3.48
CA VAL A 29 -4.97 -8.91 -4.30
C VAL A 29 -4.12 -10.02 -3.70
N SER A 30 -4.06 -11.16 -4.39
CA SER A 30 -3.03 -12.18 -4.20
C SER A 30 -1.76 -11.49 -3.71
N GLU A 31 -1.21 -11.88 -2.56
CA GLU A 31 -0.08 -11.20 -1.91
C GLU A 31 0.91 -10.69 -2.96
N VAL A 32 0.86 -9.38 -3.24
CA VAL A 32 1.65 -8.82 -4.33
C VAL A 32 3.09 -8.97 -3.92
N ASP A 33 3.87 -9.72 -4.69
CA ASP A 33 5.30 -9.78 -4.49
C ASP A 33 5.90 -8.41 -4.79
N LYS A 34 6.13 -7.63 -3.72
CA LYS A 34 6.73 -6.29 -3.78
C LYS A 34 8.16 -6.34 -4.33
N ASN A 35 8.80 -7.51 -4.44
CA ASN A 35 10.07 -7.64 -5.14
C ASN A 35 9.91 -7.68 -6.66
N SER A 36 8.72 -7.93 -7.21
CA SER A 36 8.52 -8.11 -8.64
C SER A 36 7.35 -7.26 -9.16
N LEU A 37 7.48 -5.94 -9.01
CA LEU A 37 6.50 -4.98 -9.51
C LEU A 37 6.84 -4.52 -10.93
N PRO A 38 5.86 -4.51 -11.86
CA PRO A 38 6.06 -3.96 -13.19
C PRO A 38 6.21 -2.44 -13.16
N ILE A 39 6.89 -1.88 -14.17
CA ILE A 39 6.91 -0.44 -14.42
C ILE A 39 5.49 0.08 -14.64
N GLY A 40 5.21 1.30 -14.20
CA GLY A 40 3.87 1.90 -14.17
C GLY A 40 3.06 1.53 -12.92
N THR A 41 3.60 0.69 -12.03
CA THR A 41 3.01 0.43 -10.72
C THR A 41 3.03 1.69 -9.87
N VAL A 42 1.88 2.06 -9.30
CA VAL A 42 1.73 3.21 -8.41
C VAL A 42 1.65 2.71 -6.96
N VAL A 43 2.53 3.22 -6.10
CA VAL A 43 2.72 2.77 -4.72
C VAL A 43 2.67 3.93 -3.72
N LYS A 44 2.38 3.59 -2.47
CA LYS A 44 2.62 4.40 -1.28
C LYS A 44 3.92 3.94 -0.63
N LEU A 45 4.79 4.89 -0.27
CA LEU A 45 5.96 4.60 0.55
C LEU A 45 5.67 4.98 2.01
N LYS A 46 6.30 4.26 2.96
CA LYS A 46 6.08 4.46 4.40
C LYS A 46 6.39 5.87 4.90
N GLU A 47 7.37 6.54 4.29
CA GLU A 47 7.89 7.84 4.74
C GLU A 47 7.50 8.99 3.80
N LEU A 48 6.66 8.74 2.80
CA LEU A 48 6.30 9.75 1.80
C LEU A 48 4.79 9.83 1.62
N ASP A 49 4.26 11.06 1.61
CA ASP A 49 2.81 11.25 1.54
C ASP A 49 2.24 11.06 0.13
N GLU A 50 3.02 11.47 -0.85
CA GLU A 50 2.72 11.41 -2.26
C GLU A 50 2.80 9.99 -2.82
N LYS A 51 2.02 9.74 -3.88
CA LYS A 51 2.08 8.48 -4.61
C LYS A 51 3.30 8.48 -5.51
N ILE A 52 3.98 7.34 -5.58
CA ILE A 52 5.16 7.15 -6.44
C ILE A 52 4.83 6.14 -7.53
N MET A 53 5.12 6.48 -8.78
CA MET A 53 5.07 5.56 -9.90
C MET A 53 6.45 4.98 -10.18
N ILE A 54 6.58 3.66 -10.19
CA ILE A 54 7.81 2.96 -10.56
C ILE A 54 8.05 3.13 -12.06
N TYR A 55 9.25 3.61 -12.43
CA TYR A 55 9.67 3.68 -13.83
C TYR A 55 11.06 3.06 -14.09
N GLY A 56 11.77 2.60 -13.05
CA GLY A 56 13.01 1.85 -13.20
C GLY A 56 13.12 0.72 -12.18
N ASN A 57 13.80 -0.37 -12.58
CA ASN A 57 14.02 -1.58 -11.79
C ASN A 57 15.53 -1.89 -11.69
N ASN A 58 16.00 -2.34 -10.53
CA ASN A 58 17.40 -2.69 -10.23
C ASN A 58 18.40 -1.60 -10.63
N VAL A 59 18.17 -0.38 -10.15
CA VAL A 59 18.96 0.79 -10.51
C VAL A 59 20.16 0.98 -9.58
N THR A 60 21.22 1.58 -10.11
CA THR A 60 22.36 2.08 -9.32
C THR A 60 22.33 3.61 -9.38
N ARG A 61 22.27 4.26 -8.21
CA ARG A 61 22.33 5.72 -8.13
C ARG A 61 23.74 6.19 -8.43
N SER A 62 23.88 7.13 -9.37
CA SER A 62 25.18 7.59 -9.87
C SER A 62 26.00 8.39 -8.86
N THR A 63 25.35 9.06 -7.91
CA THR A 63 26.03 9.94 -6.95
C THR A 63 26.83 9.18 -5.90
N ASP A 64 26.38 7.99 -5.51
CA ASP A 64 26.97 7.21 -4.42
C ASP A 64 27.11 5.71 -4.73
N ASN A 65 26.84 5.28 -5.97
CA ASN A 65 26.85 3.88 -6.43
C ASN A 65 25.95 2.94 -5.60
N LYS A 66 24.97 3.48 -4.89
CA LYS A 66 24.05 2.67 -4.09
C LYS A 66 23.00 2.01 -4.99
N LYS A 67 22.76 0.72 -4.76
CA LYS A 67 21.76 -0.06 -5.48
C LYS A 67 20.39 0.03 -4.81
N TYR A 68 19.36 0.12 -5.63
CA TYR A 68 17.96 0.15 -5.22
C TYR A 68 17.14 -0.79 -6.09
N ARG A 69 16.10 -1.38 -5.50
CA ARG A 69 15.18 -2.22 -6.27
C ARG A 69 14.40 -1.38 -7.29
N TYR A 70 13.95 -0.20 -6.89
CA TYR A 70 13.08 0.65 -7.68
C TYR A 70 13.58 2.09 -7.79
N LEU A 71 13.26 2.70 -8.92
CA LEU A 71 13.31 4.13 -9.18
C LEU A 71 11.91 4.60 -9.57
N GLY A 72 11.44 5.65 -8.94
CA GLY A 72 10.13 6.22 -9.20
C GLY A 72 10.10 7.73 -9.26
N CYS A 73 8.98 8.24 -9.74
CA CYS A 73 8.64 9.66 -9.80
C CYS A 73 7.27 9.91 -9.14
N PHE A 74 7.00 11.17 -8.82
CA PHE A 74 5.72 11.58 -8.25
C PHE A 74 4.58 11.33 -9.24
N TYR A 75 3.48 10.74 -8.76
CA TYR A 75 2.26 10.54 -9.54
C TYR A 75 1.19 11.54 -9.10
N PRO A 76 0.48 12.21 -10.04
CA PRO A 76 0.41 11.93 -11.49
C PRO A 76 1.43 12.69 -12.36
N ASP A 77 2.28 13.54 -11.76
CA ASP A 77 3.10 14.49 -12.50
C ASP A 77 4.14 13.84 -13.43
N GLY A 78 4.67 12.68 -13.04
CA GLY A 78 5.67 11.96 -13.80
C GLY A 78 7.10 12.47 -13.57
N PHE A 79 7.99 12.20 -14.53
CA PHE A 79 9.38 12.64 -14.45
C PHE A 79 9.51 14.14 -14.75
N THR A 80 10.12 14.89 -13.84
CA THR A 80 10.35 16.34 -13.98
C THR A 80 11.83 16.68 -14.07
N SER A 81 12.64 16.16 -13.16
CA SER A 81 14.10 16.23 -13.20
C SER A 81 14.71 15.11 -12.37
N ASN A 82 16.03 14.96 -12.47
CA ASN A 82 16.76 13.98 -11.65
C ASN A 82 16.69 14.27 -10.14
N ASP A 83 16.40 15.50 -9.74
CA ASP A 83 16.33 15.90 -8.32
C ASP A 83 15.07 15.36 -7.63
N TYR A 84 14.04 15.04 -8.41
CA TYR A 84 12.77 14.50 -7.93
C TYR A 84 12.67 12.97 -8.07
N ASN A 85 13.80 12.32 -8.36
CA ASN A 85 13.88 10.87 -8.42
C ASN A 85 13.83 10.24 -7.03
N VAL A 86 12.90 9.31 -6.85
CA VAL A 86 12.74 8.57 -5.60
C VAL A 86 13.34 7.18 -5.78
N PHE A 87 14.41 6.90 -5.05
CA PHE A 87 15.08 5.60 -5.02
C PHE A 87 14.65 4.81 -3.78
N PHE A 88 14.13 3.60 -3.95
CA PHE A 88 13.56 2.83 -2.84
C PHE A 88 13.61 1.31 -3.08
N ASN A 89 13.36 0.53 -2.03
CA ASN A 89 13.33 -0.93 -2.03
C ASN A 89 11.94 -1.47 -1.72
N ALA A 90 11.74 -2.78 -1.93
CA ALA A 90 10.47 -3.44 -1.67
C ALA A 90 9.97 -3.25 -0.22
N ASN A 91 10.89 -3.20 0.75
CA ASN A 91 10.58 -3.01 2.17
C ASN A 91 10.07 -1.59 2.51
N ASP A 92 10.30 -0.62 1.62
CA ASP A 92 9.87 0.77 1.81
C ASP A 92 8.41 0.98 1.33
N ILE A 93 7.87 0.01 0.58
CA ILE A 93 6.51 0.05 0.04
C ILE A 93 5.51 -0.30 1.14
N GLU A 94 4.60 0.63 1.42
CA GLU A 94 3.47 0.44 2.31
C GLU A 94 2.32 -0.24 1.56
N GLU A 95 1.83 0.39 0.50
CA GLU A 95 0.63 0.00 -0.26
C GLU A 95 0.88 0.04 -1.77
N VAL A 96 0.19 -0.81 -2.54
CA VAL A 96 0.17 -0.78 -4.01
C VAL A 96 -1.22 -0.33 -4.45
N TYR A 97 -1.32 0.85 -5.07
CA TYR A 97 -2.59 1.40 -5.55
C TYR A 97 -2.99 0.87 -6.92
N TYR A 98 -1.99 0.66 -7.78
CA TYR A 98 -2.21 0.19 -9.15
C TYR A 98 -1.02 -0.65 -9.58
N LEU A 99 -1.29 -1.83 -10.16
CA LEU A 99 -0.26 -2.63 -10.79
C LEU A 99 -0.07 -2.15 -12.22
N GLY A 100 1.18 -1.83 -12.57
CA GLY A 100 1.56 -1.55 -13.95
C GLY A 100 1.30 -2.73 -14.88
N TYR A 101 1.41 -2.48 -16.18
CA TYR A 101 1.19 -3.52 -17.18
C TYR A 101 2.20 -4.67 -17.04
N LYS A 102 1.70 -5.90 -17.13
CA LYS A 102 2.48 -7.14 -17.08
C LYS A 102 1.86 -8.14 -18.05
N GLU A 103 2.67 -8.69 -18.95
CA GLU A 103 2.30 -9.78 -19.88
C GLU A 103 2.28 -11.15 -19.18
#